data_AF-A0A3G2JLI8-F1
#
_entry.id   AF-A0A3G2JLI8-F1
#
_cell.length_a   1.000
_cell.length_b   1.000
_cell.length_c   1.000
_cell.angle_alpha   90.00
_cell.angle_beta   90.00
_cell.angle_gamma   90.00
#
_symmetry.space_group_name_H-M   'P 1'
#
loop_
_entity.id
_entity.type
_entity.pdbx_description
1 polymer ?
#
loop_
_entity_poly.entity_id
_entity_poly.type
_entity_poly.pdbx_seq_one_letter_code
_entity_poly.pdbx_strand_id
1 'polypeptide(L)'
;MTERRAVLSGSTFEEQIGYARAVVDGDWVHVSGTTGFDYATMTISDDAAEQAEQCLRNIEAALAEAKCTIADVVRVRYLLPDREDFEPCWPVLRSYFGDVRPAATMLMCGLADPRMKIEIEVYARRRIPPYGGAMSNRSEAPVAPVGSYEPPYYVAVFTTVRTQDQSGYSETDARLEDLVKDVPGYLGMDHAQTPGGLGITVGYFRDADALTEWRTNAEHRAAQKRGRAEWYQSYTLHVAKVERSNGFTH
;
A
#
# COMPACT_ATOMS: atom_id res chain seq x y z
N MET A 1 -0.66 14.85 8.68
CA MET A 1 -0.10 15.41 7.43
C MET A 1 0.54 14.24 6.70
N THR A 2 0.07 13.91 5.51
CA THR A 2 0.79 12.98 4.63
C THR A 2 2.13 13.63 4.27
N GLU A 3 3.23 12.94 4.59
CA GLU A 3 4.58 13.47 4.50
C GLU A 3 5.10 13.38 3.06
N ARG A 4 5.62 14.49 2.53
CA ARG A 4 6.28 14.53 1.23
C ARG A 4 7.74 14.08 1.40
N ARG A 5 8.18 13.11 0.60
CA ARG A 5 9.54 12.55 0.65
C ARG A 5 10.13 12.39 -0.75
N ALA A 6 11.40 12.79 -0.91
CA ALA A 6 12.17 12.52 -2.13
C ALA A 6 12.84 11.14 -2.06
N VAL A 7 12.83 10.41 -3.16
CA VAL A 7 13.67 9.23 -3.43
C VAL A 7 14.79 9.69 -4.34
N LEU A 8 16.02 9.54 -3.89
CA LEU A 8 17.23 9.92 -4.63
C LEU A 8 17.94 8.65 -5.12
N SER A 9 18.48 8.72 -6.33
CA SER A 9 19.26 7.65 -6.94
C SER A 9 20.76 7.81 -6.73
N GLY A 10 21.21 8.97 -6.24
CA GLY A 10 22.63 9.29 -6.10
C GLY A 10 23.27 9.75 -7.40
N SER A 11 22.46 10.04 -8.42
CA SER A 11 22.92 10.62 -9.68
C SER A 11 23.41 12.05 -9.46
N THR A 12 24.54 12.41 -10.07
CA THR A 12 25.05 13.79 -10.02
C THR A 12 24.07 14.82 -10.57
N PHE A 13 23.17 14.40 -11.48
CA PHE A 13 22.14 15.28 -12.03
C PHE A 13 21.12 15.73 -10.99
N GLU A 14 20.87 14.94 -9.93
CA GLU A 14 19.92 15.32 -8.88
C GLU A 14 20.38 16.58 -8.15
N GLU A 15 21.69 16.72 -7.91
CA GLU A 15 22.30 17.91 -7.31
C GLU A 15 22.48 19.05 -8.34
N GLN A 16 22.92 18.75 -9.56
CA GLN A 16 23.26 19.77 -10.56
C GLN A 16 22.04 20.41 -11.23
N ILE A 17 20.96 19.63 -11.45
CA ILE A 17 19.75 20.07 -12.16
C ILE A 17 18.60 20.34 -11.19
N GLY A 18 18.55 19.64 -10.06
CA GLY A 18 17.52 19.84 -9.03
C GLY A 18 16.24 19.03 -9.29
N TYR A 19 16.37 17.71 -9.35
CA TYR A 19 15.22 16.78 -9.33
C TYR A 19 15.52 15.57 -8.44
N ALA A 20 14.49 14.77 -8.17
CA ALA A 20 14.62 13.50 -7.44
C ALA A 20 14.19 12.36 -8.35
N ARG A 21 14.79 11.17 -8.25
CA ARG A 21 14.35 9.99 -8.99
C ARG A 21 12.85 9.72 -8.86
N ALA A 22 12.31 9.89 -7.65
CA ALA A 22 10.88 9.93 -7.44
C ALA A 22 10.51 10.87 -6.27
N VAL A 23 9.26 11.33 -6.25
CA VAL A 23 8.67 12.06 -5.12
C VAL A 23 7.45 11.30 -4.64
N VAL A 24 7.44 10.96 -3.36
CA VAL A 24 6.27 10.46 -2.65
C VAL A 24 5.54 11.66 -2.05
N ASP A 25 4.27 11.83 -2.41
CA ASP A 25 3.39 12.85 -1.85
C ASP A 25 2.06 12.22 -1.43
N GLY A 26 1.96 11.91 -0.14
CA GLY A 26 0.88 11.10 0.42
C GLY A 26 0.84 9.70 -0.17
N ASP A 27 -0.20 9.41 -0.96
CA ASP A 27 -0.37 8.11 -1.62
C ASP A 27 0.09 8.11 -3.07
N TRP A 28 0.53 9.26 -3.59
CA TRP A 28 1.04 9.38 -4.94
C TRP A 28 2.54 9.20 -4.95
N VAL A 29 3.02 8.47 -5.96
CA VAL A 29 4.43 8.33 -6.28
C VAL A 29 4.63 8.83 -7.70
N HIS A 30 5.40 9.91 -7.81
CA HIS A 30 5.76 10.53 -9.07
C HIS A 30 7.18 10.11 -9.42
N VAL A 31 7.36 9.22 -10.39
CA VAL A 31 8.69 8.82 -10.86
C VAL A 31 9.08 9.74 -12.00
N SER A 32 10.26 10.34 -11.90
CA SER A 32 10.79 11.20 -12.96
C SER A 32 11.01 10.43 -14.25
N GLY A 33 11.01 11.15 -15.38
CA GLY A 33 11.39 10.61 -16.67
C GLY A 33 12.69 9.84 -16.58
N THR A 34 12.64 8.57 -16.99
CA THR A 34 13.71 7.60 -16.79
C THR A 34 14.15 7.05 -18.13
N THR A 35 15.45 7.16 -18.38
CA THR A 35 16.10 6.79 -19.65
C THR A 35 16.83 5.45 -19.54
N GLY A 36 17.21 4.89 -20.69
CA GLY A 36 17.80 3.55 -20.79
C GLY A 36 19.25 3.43 -20.33
N PHE A 37 19.78 4.37 -19.56
CA PHE A 37 21.13 4.26 -18.99
C PHE A 37 21.15 3.24 -17.85
N ASP A 38 22.16 2.38 -17.86
CA ASP A 38 22.62 1.68 -16.67
C ASP A 38 23.52 2.65 -15.89
N TYR A 39 23.06 3.10 -14.74
CA TYR A 39 23.80 4.06 -13.91
C TYR A 39 24.97 3.44 -13.13
N ALA A 40 25.03 2.11 -13.01
CA ALA A 40 26.16 1.44 -12.36
C ALA A 40 27.38 1.40 -13.29
N THR A 41 27.16 1.18 -14.59
CA THR A 41 28.22 1.11 -15.60
C THR A 41 28.34 2.38 -16.45
N MET A 42 27.36 3.29 -16.34
CA MET A 42 27.23 4.49 -17.17
C MET A 42 27.19 4.19 -18.67
N THR A 43 26.56 3.06 -19.05
CA THR A 43 26.39 2.63 -20.44
C THR A 43 24.94 2.68 -20.87
N ILE A 44 24.71 2.75 -22.18
CA ILE A 44 23.39 2.71 -22.80
C ILE A 44 23.46 1.82 -24.04
N SER A 45 22.45 0.99 -24.26
CA SER A 45 22.36 0.14 -25.46
C SER A 45 21.95 0.97 -26.69
N ASP A 46 22.38 0.55 -27.88
CA ASP A 46 21.89 1.11 -29.15
C ASP A 46 20.53 0.51 -29.56
N ASP A 47 20.01 -0.50 -28.84
CA ASP A 47 18.71 -1.11 -29.09
C ASP A 47 17.60 -0.46 -28.24
N ALA A 48 16.48 -0.08 -28.86
CA ALA A 48 15.39 0.61 -28.19
C ALA A 48 14.67 -0.28 -27.16
N ALA A 49 14.52 -1.57 -27.44
CA ALA A 49 13.84 -2.50 -26.53
C ALA A 49 14.72 -2.77 -25.29
N GLU A 50 16.04 -2.89 -25.46
CA GLU A 50 16.99 -2.98 -24.34
C GLU A 50 16.99 -1.70 -23.50
N GLN A 51 16.92 -0.52 -24.13
CA GLN A 51 16.75 0.73 -23.39
C GLN A 51 15.43 0.75 -22.62
N ALA A 52 14.31 0.31 -23.21
CA ALA A 52 13.02 0.24 -22.54
C ALA A 52 13.05 -0.69 -21.31
N GLU A 53 13.70 -1.85 -21.43
CA GLU A 53 13.91 -2.78 -20.33
C GLU A 53 14.70 -2.11 -19.20
N GLN A 54 15.79 -1.40 -19.54
CA GLN A 54 16.59 -0.68 -18.56
C GLN A 54 15.81 0.46 -17.89
N CYS A 55 14.98 1.19 -18.65
CA CYS A 55 14.07 2.20 -18.09
C CYS A 55 13.16 1.59 -17.02
N LEU A 56 12.54 0.44 -17.31
CA LEU A 56 11.60 -0.21 -16.40
C LEU A 56 12.26 -0.77 -15.16
N ARG A 57 13.48 -1.30 -15.26
CA ARG A 57 14.28 -1.71 -14.08
C ARG A 57 14.59 -0.53 -13.16
N ASN A 58 15.01 0.59 -13.74
CA ASN A 58 15.29 1.81 -12.99
C ASN A 58 14.02 2.36 -12.31
N ILE A 59 12.87 2.31 -13.01
CA ILE A 59 11.56 2.68 -12.46
C ILE A 59 11.13 1.74 -11.33
N GLU A 60 11.28 0.42 -11.49
CA GLU A 60 10.93 -0.55 -10.47
C GLU A 60 11.74 -0.34 -9.19
N ALA A 61 13.04 -0.08 -9.30
CA ALA A 61 13.89 0.27 -8.16
C ALA A 61 13.39 1.54 -7.44
N ALA A 62 13.02 2.58 -8.19
CA ALA A 62 12.46 3.81 -7.62
C ALA A 62 11.10 3.59 -6.92
N LEU A 63 10.24 2.75 -7.52
CA LEU A 63 8.96 2.36 -6.92
C LEU A 63 9.16 1.54 -5.65
N ALA A 64 10.14 0.62 -5.62
CA ALA A 64 10.46 -0.19 -4.46
C ALA A 64 10.89 0.66 -3.25
N GLU A 65 11.75 1.65 -3.46
CA GLU A 65 12.12 2.68 -2.47
C GLU A 65 10.90 3.50 -1.97
N ALA A 66 9.87 3.61 -2.80
CA ALA A 66 8.58 4.22 -2.45
C ALA A 66 7.55 3.22 -1.86
N LYS A 67 7.95 1.97 -1.62
CA LYS A 67 7.07 0.87 -1.17
C LYS A 67 5.89 0.62 -2.13
N CYS A 68 6.15 0.74 -3.42
CA CYS A 68 5.22 0.47 -4.52
C CYS A 68 5.84 -0.53 -5.50
N THR A 69 5.01 -1.07 -6.37
CA THR A 69 5.40 -1.98 -7.45
C THR A 69 4.84 -1.49 -8.78
N ILE A 70 5.21 -2.14 -9.88
CA ILE A 70 4.63 -1.88 -11.20
C ILE A 70 3.10 -2.04 -11.21
N ALA A 71 2.53 -2.90 -10.36
CA ALA A 71 1.09 -3.09 -10.21
C ALA A 71 0.35 -1.89 -9.60
N ASP A 72 1.08 -0.91 -9.06
CA ASP A 72 0.55 0.34 -8.50
C ASP A 72 0.58 1.48 -9.53
N VAL A 73 1.19 1.27 -10.70
CA VAL A 73 1.24 2.27 -11.78
C VAL A 73 -0.14 2.46 -12.38
N VAL A 74 -0.62 3.70 -12.37
CA VAL A 74 -1.93 4.08 -12.93
C VAL A 74 -1.79 4.86 -14.24
N ARG A 75 -0.61 5.44 -14.49
CA ARG A 75 -0.31 6.14 -15.74
C ARG A 75 1.15 5.95 -16.14
N VAL A 76 1.35 5.79 -17.44
CA VAL A 76 2.66 5.76 -18.09
C VAL A 76 2.69 6.71 -19.28
N ARG A 77 3.84 7.37 -19.46
CA ARG A 77 4.16 8.18 -20.64
C ARG A 77 5.43 7.66 -21.26
N TYR A 78 5.40 7.51 -22.58
CA TYR A 78 6.54 7.12 -23.39
C TYR A 78 6.95 8.32 -24.25
N LEU A 79 8.22 8.72 -24.16
CA LEU A 79 8.80 9.82 -24.93
C LEU A 79 9.91 9.23 -25.81
N LEU A 80 9.82 9.41 -27.13
CA LEU A 80 10.79 8.87 -28.08
C LEU A 80 11.12 9.92 -29.16
N PRO A 81 12.37 10.02 -29.65
CA PRO A 81 12.70 10.84 -30.81
C PRO A 81 12.05 10.32 -32.09
N ASP A 82 12.09 9.01 -32.30
CA ASP A 82 11.63 8.32 -33.49
C ASP A 82 10.49 7.35 -33.15
N ARG A 83 9.38 7.44 -33.90
CA ARG A 83 8.18 6.61 -33.62
C ARG A 83 8.42 5.12 -33.94
N GLU A 84 9.35 4.83 -34.84
CA GLU A 84 9.69 3.49 -35.31
C GLU A 84 10.33 2.64 -34.21
N ASP A 85 10.95 3.27 -33.21
CA ASP A 85 11.54 2.58 -32.04
C ASP A 85 10.48 2.10 -31.03
N PHE A 86 9.22 2.57 -31.14
CA PHE A 86 8.20 2.26 -30.14
C PHE A 86 7.65 0.82 -30.24
N GLU A 87 7.36 0.33 -31.45
CA GLU A 87 6.83 -1.01 -31.67
C GLU A 87 7.80 -2.13 -31.21
N PRO A 88 9.12 -2.04 -31.46
CA PRO A 88 10.10 -2.95 -30.89
C PRO A 88 10.07 -3.07 -29.36
N CYS A 89 9.66 -2.02 -28.65
CA CYS A 89 9.57 -2.04 -27.18
C CYS A 89 8.35 -2.81 -26.65
N TRP A 90 7.32 -3.08 -27.46
CA TRP A 90 6.05 -3.64 -26.98
C TRP A 90 6.15 -4.95 -26.21
N PRO A 91 6.98 -5.95 -26.60
CA PRO A 91 7.13 -7.17 -25.83
C PRO A 91 7.60 -6.91 -24.39
N VAL A 92 8.54 -5.98 -24.22
CA VAL A 92 9.05 -5.53 -22.92
C VAL A 92 7.96 -4.78 -22.16
N LEU A 93 7.30 -3.78 -22.78
CA LEU A 93 6.21 -3.06 -22.12
C LEU A 93 5.08 -3.99 -21.66
N ARG A 94 4.77 -5.03 -22.46
CA ARG A 94 3.74 -6.02 -22.16
C ARG A 94 4.13 -6.92 -20.98
N SER A 95 5.40 -7.27 -20.81
CA SER A 95 5.81 -8.11 -19.68
C SER A 95 5.64 -7.40 -18.33
N TYR A 96 5.74 -6.07 -18.31
CA TYR A 96 5.52 -5.27 -17.09
C TYR A 96 4.06 -4.82 -16.92
N PHE A 97 3.42 -4.34 -17.98
CA PHE A 97 2.12 -3.66 -17.88
C PHE A 97 0.93 -4.46 -18.44
N GLY A 98 1.14 -5.67 -18.98
CA GLY A 98 0.08 -6.44 -19.66
C GLY A 98 -1.17 -6.70 -18.80
N ASP A 99 -0.96 -7.00 -17.51
CA ASP A 99 -2.03 -7.22 -16.54
C ASP A 99 -2.42 -5.94 -15.79
N VAL A 100 -1.48 -4.99 -15.65
CA VAL A 100 -1.70 -3.71 -14.94
C VAL A 100 -2.56 -2.75 -15.75
N ARG A 101 -2.29 -2.64 -17.06
CA ARG A 101 -2.98 -1.79 -18.04
C ARG A 101 -3.17 -0.34 -17.58
N PRO A 102 -2.09 0.40 -17.25
CA PRO A 102 -2.19 1.80 -16.86
C PRO A 102 -2.69 2.66 -18.04
N ALA A 103 -3.22 3.85 -17.72
CA ALA A 103 -3.50 4.84 -18.75
C ALA A 103 -2.18 5.22 -19.44
N ALA A 104 -2.14 5.17 -20.77
CA ALA A 104 -0.90 5.33 -21.53
C ALA A 104 -0.97 6.51 -22.50
N THR A 105 0.17 7.17 -22.73
CA THR A 105 0.36 8.15 -23.80
C THR A 105 1.76 8.00 -24.38
N MET A 106 1.87 7.98 -25.70
CA MET A 106 3.15 8.02 -26.41
C MET A 106 3.29 9.40 -27.07
N LEU A 107 4.47 10.00 -26.92
CA LEU A 107 4.83 11.32 -27.41
C LEU A 107 6.12 11.20 -28.25
N MET A 108 6.13 11.83 -29.41
CA MET A 108 7.32 11.95 -30.24
C MET A 108 7.99 13.30 -29.97
N CYS A 109 9.19 13.29 -29.40
CA CYS A 109 9.96 14.49 -29.03
C CYS A 109 11.45 14.16 -28.85
N GLY A 110 12.33 15.17 -29.02
CA GLY A 110 13.76 15.00 -28.74
C GLY A 110 14.05 14.75 -27.26
N LEU A 111 15.09 13.97 -26.98
CA LEU A 111 15.57 13.64 -25.64
C LEU A 111 16.92 14.35 -25.34
N ALA A 112 17.32 14.35 -24.06
CA ALA A 112 18.46 15.15 -23.58
C ALA A 112 19.82 14.70 -24.13
N ASP A 113 19.97 13.42 -24.49
CA ASP A 113 21.17 12.84 -25.09
C ASP A 113 20.77 12.10 -26.37
N PRO A 114 21.49 12.29 -27.51
CA PRO A 114 21.14 11.67 -28.78
C PRO A 114 21.21 10.14 -28.80
N ARG A 115 21.86 9.52 -27.80
CA ARG A 115 21.87 8.05 -27.64
C ARG A 115 20.57 7.51 -27.04
N MET A 116 19.75 8.37 -26.42
CA MET A 116 18.49 7.95 -25.81
C MET A 116 17.43 7.76 -26.92
N LYS A 117 16.83 6.58 -26.96
CA LYS A 117 15.77 6.21 -27.89
C LYS A 117 14.39 6.21 -27.23
N ILE A 118 14.34 6.01 -25.92
CA ILE A 118 13.12 6.03 -25.13
C ILE A 118 13.36 6.58 -23.73
N GLU A 119 12.42 7.39 -23.27
CA GLU A 119 12.28 7.82 -21.89
C GLU A 119 10.88 7.49 -21.39
N ILE A 120 10.79 6.96 -20.17
CA ILE A 120 9.52 6.51 -19.57
C ILE A 120 9.28 7.27 -18.27
N GLU A 121 8.11 7.87 -18.15
CA GLU A 121 7.61 8.53 -16.93
C GLU A 121 6.39 7.75 -16.40
N VAL A 122 6.35 7.49 -15.09
CA VAL A 122 5.20 6.80 -14.46
C VAL A 122 4.66 7.54 -13.24
N TYR A 123 3.34 7.41 -13.07
CA TYR A 123 2.65 7.78 -11.84
C TYR A 123 2.08 6.52 -11.22
N ALA A 124 2.45 6.25 -9.98
CA ALA A 124 1.88 5.19 -9.20
C ALA A 124 1.06 5.74 -8.04
N ARG A 125 0.07 4.98 -7.62
CA ARG A 125 -0.68 5.25 -6.41
C ARG A 125 -0.47 4.09 -5.46
N ARG A 126 0.17 4.36 -4.33
CA ARG A 126 0.35 3.37 -3.27
C ARG A 126 -1.01 2.83 -2.90
N ARG A 127 -1.21 1.53 -3.09
CA ARG A 127 -2.32 0.84 -2.47
C ARG A 127 -2.03 0.84 -0.98
N ILE A 128 -2.68 1.73 -0.23
CA ILE A 128 -2.82 1.49 1.21
C ILE A 128 -3.68 0.22 1.29
N PRO A 129 -3.14 -0.93 1.73
CA PRO A 129 -4.01 -2.06 2.02
C PRO A 129 -4.98 -1.58 3.11
N PRO A 130 -6.29 -1.86 3.03
CA PRO A 130 -7.10 -1.81 4.25
C PRO A 130 -6.39 -2.72 5.26
N TYR A 131 -5.75 -2.11 6.25
CA TYR A 131 -4.71 -2.82 6.99
C TYR A 131 -5.34 -3.75 8.03
N GLY A 132 -4.92 -5.03 8.04
CA GLY A 132 -5.36 -6.07 8.97
C GLY A 132 -5.23 -7.52 8.45
N GLY A 133 -5.06 -7.73 7.15
CA GLY A 133 -4.80 -9.07 6.60
C GLY A 133 -3.40 -9.15 5.99
N ALA A 134 -2.69 -10.25 6.27
CA ALA A 134 -1.73 -10.77 5.29
C ALA A 134 -2.42 -10.88 3.90
N MET A 135 -1.66 -11.05 2.82
CA MET A 135 -2.23 -11.57 1.56
C MET A 135 -2.66 -13.05 1.73
N SER A 136 -3.39 -13.39 2.80
CA SER A 136 -4.17 -14.61 2.88
C SER A 136 -5.47 -14.36 2.12
N ASN A 137 -5.52 -14.97 0.93
CA ASN A 137 -6.71 -15.29 0.16
C ASN A 137 -7.93 -14.39 0.45
N ARG A 138 -8.00 -13.22 -0.20
CA ARG A 138 -9.18 -12.35 -0.15
C ARG A 138 -10.39 -13.21 -0.51
N SER A 139 -11.24 -13.52 0.47
CA SER A 139 -12.58 -13.99 0.16
C SER A 139 -13.24 -12.88 -0.68
N GLU A 140 -13.83 -13.24 -1.81
CA GLU A 140 -14.68 -12.37 -2.64
C GLU A 140 -15.95 -11.88 -1.90
N ALA A 141 -16.03 -12.06 -0.59
CA ALA A 141 -17.13 -11.62 0.23
C ALA A 141 -17.23 -10.08 0.19
N PRO A 142 -18.44 -9.54 -0.08
CA PRO A 142 -18.65 -8.10 -0.08
C PRO A 142 -18.36 -7.50 1.30
N VAL A 143 -17.72 -6.34 1.31
CA VAL A 143 -17.47 -5.55 2.53
C VAL A 143 -18.83 -5.12 3.08
N ALA A 144 -19.22 -5.67 4.24
CA ALA A 144 -20.45 -5.36 4.94
C ALA A 144 -20.14 -5.15 6.43
N PRO A 145 -20.90 -4.27 7.13
CA PRO A 145 -20.75 -4.13 8.58
C PRO A 145 -21.18 -5.41 9.28
N VAL A 146 -20.67 -5.63 10.50
CA VAL A 146 -21.20 -6.67 11.39
C VAL A 146 -22.72 -6.50 11.54
N GLY A 147 -23.45 -7.62 11.44
CA GLY A 147 -24.91 -7.63 11.46
C GLY A 147 -25.50 -7.07 12.76
N SER A 148 -26.74 -6.58 12.69
CA SER A 148 -27.48 -6.20 13.89
C SER A 148 -27.96 -7.45 14.63
N TYR A 149 -27.49 -7.65 15.87
CA TYR A 149 -27.94 -8.72 16.77
C TYR A 149 -29.00 -8.22 17.75
N GLU A 150 -29.77 -9.15 18.33
CA GLU A 150 -30.76 -8.83 19.37
C GLU A 150 -30.06 -8.28 20.63
N PRO A 151 -30.33 -7.04 21.05
CA PRO A 151 -29.77 -6.47 22.28
C PRO A 151 -30.34 -7.13 23.55
N PRO A 152 -29.62 -7.04 24.69
CA PRO A 152 -28.36 -6.34 24.83
C PRO A 152 -27.16 -7.20 24.45
N TYR A 153 -26.15 -6.55 23.88
CA TYR A 153 -24.81 -7.10 23.68
C TYR A 153 -23.75 -6.03 23.99
N TYR A 154 -22.47 -6.37 23.94
CA TYR A 154 -21.36 -5.49 24.29
C TYR A 154 -20.48 -5.20 23.08
N VAL A 155 -19.92 -4.00 23.06
CA VAL A 155 -18.90 -3.58 22.08
C VAL A 155 -17.64 -3.13 22.80
N ALA A 156 -16.50 -3.53 22.26
CA ALA A 156 -15.18 -3.02 22.63
C ALA A 156 -14.63 -2.20 21.46
N VAL A 157 -14.61 -0.88 21.60
CA VAL A 157 -14.10 0.07 20.61
C VAL A 157 -12.67 0.43 20.97
N PHE A 158 -11.73 -0.04 20.18
CA PHE A 158 -10.30 0.21 20.33
C PHE A 158 -9.85 1.18 19.24
N THR A 159 -9.48 2.40 19.63
CA THR A 159 -9.02 3.44 18.70
C THR A 159 -7.52 3.64 18.90
N THR A 160 -6.74 3.66 17.83
CA THR A 160 -5.27 3.68 17.89
C THR A 160 -4.68 4.74 16.96
N VAL A 161 -3.52 5.29 17.34
CA VAL A 161 -2.58 5.95 16.43
C VAL A 161 -1.32 5.09 16.41
N ARG A 162 -0.93 4.61 15.22
CA ARG A 162 0.18 3.67 15.06
C ARG A 162 1.52 4.38 14.82
N THR A 163 2.61 3.75 15.24
CA THR A 163 3.99 4.18 14.95
C THR A 163 4.35 3.90 13.48
N GLN A 164 5.46 4.47 12.99
CA GLN A 164 5.92 4.23 11.61
C GLN A 164 6.49 2.81 11.40
N ASP A 165 7.05 2.20 12.44
CA ASP A 165 7.49 0.80 12.43
C ASP A 165 6.34 -0.10 12.88
N GLN A 166 5.96 -1.04 12.02
CA GLN A 166 4.85 -1.97 12.23
C GLN A 166 5.29 -3.41 11.98
N SER A 167 6.59 -3.70 12.13
CA SER A 167 7.13 -5.04 11.95
C SER A 167 6.41 -6.07 12.82
N GLY A 168 5.92 -7.15 12.21
CA GLY A 168 5.19 -8.22 12.87
C GLY A 168 3.78 -7.88 13.36
N TYR A 169 3.28 -6.65 13.11
CA TYR A 169 1.91 -6.29 13.48
C TYR A 169 0.90 -7.14 12.72
N SER A 170 0.99 -7.19 11.38
CA SER A 170 -0.03 -7.87 10.53
C SER A 170 -0.19 -9.35 10.87
N GLU A 171 0.91 -10.04 11.18
CA GLU A 171 0.87 -11.45 11.59
C GLU A 171 0.22 -11.61 12.97
N THR A 172 0.52 -10.72 13.90
CA THR A 172 -0.08 -10.74 15.24
C THR A 172 -1.57 -10.40 15.16
N ASP A 173 -1.95 -9.42 14.35
CA ASP A 173 -3.34 -8.99 14.16
C ASP A 173 -4.19 -10.12 13.56
N ALA A 174 -3.70 -10.76 12.50
CA ALA A 174 -4.35 -11.94 11.91
C ALA A 174 -4.51 -13.08 12.93
N ARG A 175 -3.48 -13.32 13.76
CA ARG A 175 -3.54 -14.32 14.83
C ARG A 175 -4.60 -13.97 15.88
N LEU A 176 -4.71 -12.70 16.27
CA LEU A 176 -5.74 -12.25 17.21
C LEU A 176 -7.15 -12.35 16.61
N GLU A 177 -7.29 -12.07 15.33
CA GLU A 177 -8.56 -12.21 14.62
C GLU A 177 -9.03 -13.67 14.60
N ASP A 178 -8.12 -14.62 14.39
CA ASP A 178 -8.48 -16.04 14.46
C ASP A 178 -8.82 -16.48 15.88
N LEU A 179 -8.08 -16.00 16.88
CA LEU A 179 -8.34 -16.32 18.28
C LEU A 179 -9.68 -15.77 18.80
N VAL A 180 -10.05 -14.55 18.41
CA VAL A 180 -11.30 -13.95 18.92
C VAL A 180 -12.53 -14.66 18.37
N LYS A 181 -12.43 -15.27 17.17
CA LYS A 181 -13.51 -16.09 16.57
C LYS A 181 -13.85 -17.32 17.41
N ASP A 182 -12.89 -17.84 18.15
CA ASP A 182 -13.08 -19.01 19.01
C ASP A 182 -13.71 -18.67 20.37
N VAL A 183 -13.84 -17.39 20.73
CA VAL A 183 -14.45 -16.96 21.99
C VAL A 183 -15.95 -17.23 21.96
N PRO A 184 -16.50 -18.06 22.86
CA PRO A 184 -17.95 -18.26 22.96
C PRO A 184 -18.68 -16.94 23.17
N GLY A 185 -19.58 -16.59 22.25
CA GLY A 185 -20.31 -15.32 22.29
C GLY A 185 -19.65 -14.18 21.52
N TYR A 186 -18.56 -14.41 20.78
CA TYR A 186 -18.11 -13.47 19.75
C TYR A 186 -19.18 -13.33 18.65
N LEU A 187 -19.48 -12.08 18.28
CA LEU A 187 -20.50 -11.75 17.29
C LEU A 187 -19.91 -11.20 15.99
N GLY A 188 -18.67 -10.71 16.01
CA GLY A 188 -18.01 -10.16 14.83
C GLY A 188 -17.08 -9.00 15.17
N MET A 189 -16.43 -8.46 14.15
CA MET A 189 -15.56 -7.31 14.28
C MET A 189 -15.62 -6.42 13.05
N ASP A 190 -15.71 -5.11 13.27
CA ASP A 190 -15.48 -4.10 12.24
C ASP A 190 -14.10 -3.48 12.44
N HIS A 191 -13.45 -3.10 11.34
CA HIS A 191 -12.20 -2.34 11.37
C HIS A 191 -12.22 -1.23 10.32
N ALA A 192 -11.71 -0.06 10.68
CA ALA A 192 -11.53 1.06 9.77
C ALA A 192 -10.23 1.81 10.09
N GLN A 193 -9.64 2.44 9.08
CA GLN A 193 -8.46 3.29 9.27
C GLN A 193 -8.53 4.52 8.38
N THR A 194 -8.00 5.63 8.88
CA THR A 194 -7.84 6.88 8.12
C THR A 194 -6.43 6.99 7.52
N PRO A 195 -6.25 7.70 6.40
CA PRO A 195 -4.92 8.00 5.85
C PRO A 195 -3.97 8.73 6.81
N GLY A 196 -4.49 9.31 7.91
CA GLY A 196 -3.71 9.96 8.97
C GLY A 196 -3.18 9.01 10.05
N GLY A 197 -3.34 7.69 9.90
CA GLY A 197 -2.83 6.68 10.82
C GLY A 197 -3.75 6.32 11.98
N LEU A 198 -4.89 7.02 12.13
CA LEU A 198 -5.92 6.65 13.12
C LEU A 198 -6.66 5.38 12.67
N GLY A 199 -6.59 4.32 13.47
CA GLY A 199 -7.32 3.06 13.27
C GLY A 199 -8.39 2.84 14.34
N ILE A 200 -9.49 2.20 13.97
CA ILE A 200 -10.61 1.83 14.86
C ILE A 200 -10.88 0.34 14.65
N THR A 201 -10.86 -0.42 15.73
CA THR A 201 -11.30 -1.82 15.79
C THR A 201 -12.50 -1.89 16.72
N VAL A 202 -13.62 -2.47 16.26
CA VAL A 202 -14.83 -2.66 17.07
C VAL A 202 -15.10 -4.15 17.18
N GLY A 203 -14.89 -4.74 18.35
CA GLY A 203 -15.27 -6.13 18.62
C GLY A 203 -16.67 -6.21 19.24
N TYR A 204 -17.50 -7.11 18.74
CA TYR A 204 -18.88 -7.34 19.19
C TYR A 204 -18.97 -8.66 19.96
N PHE A 205 -19.58 -8.62 21.15
CA PHE A 205 -19.68 -9.76 22.06
C PHE A 205 -21.08 -9.85 22.64
N ARG A 206 -21.65 -11.05 22.73
CA ARG A 206 -23.00 -11.32 23.21
C ARG A 206 -23.22 -10.84 24.64
N ASP A 207 -22.22 -10.98 25.50
CA ASP A 207 -22.32 -10.74 26.93
C ASP A 207 -20.97 -10.30 27.53
N ALA A 208 -21.00 -9.85 28.79
CA ALA A 208 -19.80 -9.38 29.49
C ALA A 208 -18.81 -10.51 29.80
N ASP A 209 -19.28 -11.76 29.85
CA ASP A 209 -18.44 -12.93 30.11
C ASP A 209 -17.56 -13.23 28.90
N ALA A 210 -18.12 -13.21 27.68
CA ALA A 210 -17.36 -13.33 26.43
C ALA A 210 -16.28 -12.24 26.32
N LEU A 211 -16.60 -11.00 26.69
CA LEU A 211 -15.61 -9.92 26.69
C LEU A 211 -14.51 -10.15 27.73
N THR A 212 -14.87 -10.68 28.91
CA THR A 212 -13.92 -10.99 29.97
C THR A 212 -12.98 -12.11 29.56
N GLU A 213 -13.50 -13.16 28.93
CA GLU A 213 -12.73 -14.27 28.37
C GLU A 213 -11.73 -13.77 27.32
N TRP A 214 -12.19 -12.90 26.40
CA TRP A 214 -11.28 -12.28 25.43
C TRP A 214 -10.21 -11.43 26.10
N ARG A 215 -10.57 -10.65 27.13
CA ARG A 215 -9.62 -9.80 27.87
C ARG A 215 -8.55 -10.62 28.63
N THR A 216 -8.88 -11.83 29.07
CA THR A 216 -7.98 -12.67 29.86
C THR A 216 -7.16 -13.63 29.00
N ASN A 217 -7.47 -13.76 27.71
CA ASN A 217 -6.68 -14.55 26.75
C ASN A 217 -5.19 -14.14 26.79
N ALA A 218 -4.32 -15.15 26.94
CA ALA A 218 -2.89 -14.92 27.16
C ALA A 218 -2.18 -14.30 25.95
N GLU A 219 -2.51 -14.74 24.73
CA GLU A 219 -1.94 -14.20 23.49
C GLU A 219 -2.43 -12.77 23.24
N HIS A 220 -3.72 -12.50 23.47
CA HIS A 220 -4.26 -11.14 23.40
C HIS A 220 -3.56 -10.19 24.37
N ARG A 221 -3.30 -10.62 25.61
CA ARG A 221 -2.55 -9.81 26.59
C ARG A 221 -1.09 -9.59 26.18
N ALA A 222 -0.44 -10.60 25.61
CA ALA A 222 0.92 -10.48 25.11
C ALA A 222 0.99 -9.47 23.95
N ALA A 223 0.05 -9.56 23.01
CA ALA A 223 -0.08 -8.63 21.89
C ALA A 223 -0.38 -7.20 22.36
N GLN A 224 -1.24 -7.00 23.36
CA GLN A 224 -1.47 -5.67 23.95
C GLN A 224 -0.20 -5.08 24.58
N LYS A 225 0.59 -5.90 25.27
CA LYS A 225 1.86 -5.46 25.87
C LYS A 225 2.86 -5.04 24.80
N ARG A 226 3.00 -5.85 23.75
CA ARG A 226 3.88 -5.58 22.61
C ARG A 226 3.42 -4.34 21.84
N GLY A 227 2.13 -4.23 21.55
CA GLY A 227 1.55 -3.09 20.83
C GLY A 227 1.82 -1.76 21.51
N ARG A 228 1.74 -1.70 22.85
CA ARG A 228 2.13 -0.49 23.61
C ARG A 228 3.60 -0.14 23.51
N ALA A 229 4.48 -1.13 23.37
CA ALA A 229 5.92 -0.91 23.31
C ALA A 229 6.39 -0.54 21.90
N GLU A 230 5.74 -1.11 20.87
CA GLU A 230 6.29 -1.12 19.50
C GLU A 230 5.36 -0.47 18.47
N TRP A 231 4.05 -0.66 18.59
CA TRP A 231 3.12 -0.39 17.47
C TRP A 231 2.21 0.82 17.65
N TYR A 232 1.97 1.26 18.89
CA TYR A 232 1.03 2.35 19.18
C TYR A 232 1.74 3.56 19.78
N GLN A 233 1.53 4.73 19.16
CA GLN A 233 1.86 6.01 19.75
C GLN A 233 0.86 6.35 20.86
N SER A 234 -0.42 6.09 20.63
CA SER A 234 -1.49 6.26 21.59
C SER A 234 -2.67 5.37 21.24
N TYR A 235 -3.52 5.07 22.22
CA TYR A 235 -4.78 4.38 21.98
C TYR A 235 -5.83 4.71 23.06
N THR A 236 -7.10 4.50 22.75
CA THR A 236 -8.21 4.47 23.71
C THR A 236 -8.99 3.16 23.58
N LEU A 237 -9.59 2.71 24.67
CA LEU A 237 -10.49 1.55 24.69
C LEU A 237 -11.79 1.96 25.40
N HIS A 238 -12.91 1.86 24.70
CA HIS A 238 -14.24 2.02 25.26
C HIS A 238 -14.97 0.69 25.25
N VAL A 239 -15.55 0.32 26.37
CA VAL A 239 -16.47 -0.82 26.46
C VAL A 239 -17.85 -0.26 26.72
N ALA A 240 -18.81 -0.62 25.88
CA ALA A 240 -20.19 -0.16 26.00
C ALA A 240 -21.18 -1.30 25.82
N LYS A 241 -22.33 -1.20 26.50
CA LYS A 241 -23.48 -2.06 26.29
C LYS A 241 -24.36 -1.45 25.20
N VAL A 242 -24.68 -2.22 24.19
CA VAL A 242 -25.62 -1.85 23.13
C VAL A 242 -27.02 -2.19 23.61
N GLU A 243 -27.85 -1.16 23.76
CA GLU A 243 -29.26 -1.29 24.16
C GLU A 243 -30.20 -1.33 22.94
N ARG A 244 -29.70 -0.95 21.76
CA ARG A 244 -30.48 -0.91 20.51
C ARG A 244 -29.58 -1.12 19.29
N SER A 245 -30.02 -1.97 18.36
CA SER A 245 -29.32 -2.24 17.10
C SER A 245 -30.34 -2.40 15.96
N ASN A 246 -30.04 -1.88 14.76
CA ASN A 246 -30.86 -2.04 13.55
C ASN A 246 -29.94 -2.09 12.33
N GLY A 247 -30.28 -2.91 11.35
CA GLY A 247 -29.56 -3.01 10.07
C GLY A 247 -30.44 -2.59 8.89
N PHE A 248 -29.80 -2.20 7.78
CA PHE A 248 -30.45 -1.95 6.50
C PHE A 248 -29.60 -2.55 5.39
N THR A 249 -30.23 -3.23 4.43
CA THR A 249 -29.60 -3.77 3.23
C THR A 249 -30.46 -3.36 2.03
N HIS A 250 -29.83 -2.95 0.94
CA HIS A 250 -30.53 -2.60 -0.31
C HIS A 250 -31.00 -3.84 -1.06
#